data_AF-A0A950UBX0-F1
#
_entry.id   AF-A0A950UBX0-F1
#
_cell.length_a   1.000
_cell.length_b   1.000
_cell.length_c   1.000
_cell.angle_alpha   90.00
_cell.angle_beta   90.00
_cell.angle_gamma   90.00
#
_symmetry.space_group_name_H-M   'P 1'
#
loop_
_entity.id
_entity.type
_entity.pdbx_description
1 polymer ?
#
loop_
_entity_poly.entity_id
_entity_poly.type
_entity_poly.pdbx_seq_one_letter_code
_entity_poly.pdbx_strand_id
1 'polypeptide(L)' 'MYVVEVSREEDFLSSTLDHVKNWLNLQCIEAQSIQVSLLTKAVVFRVTLRVESEAAAFASAFSGQLLETAGM' A
#
# COMPACT_ATOMS: atom_id res chain seq x y z
N MET A 1 -0.20 -7.38 12.19
CA MET A 1 0.12 -7.13 10.76
C MET A 1 -0.10 -5.64 10.52
N TYR A 2 0.55 -5.03 9.55
CA TYR A 2 0.41 -3.60 9.30
C TYR A 2 -0.17 -3.40 7.91
N VAL A 3 -1.24 -2.61 7.81
CA VAL A 3 -1.89 -2.35 6.52
C VAL A 3 -1.66 -0.90 6.18
N VAL A 4 -1.18 -0.62 4.98
CA VAL A 4 -1.11 0.75 4.47
C VAL A 4 -2.16 0.93 3.40
N GLU A 5 -2.98 1.95 3.56
CA GLU A 5 -4.01 2.34 2.60
C GLU A 5 -3.55 3.56 1.80
N VAL A 6 -3.58 3.47 0.47
CA VAL A 6 -3.25 4.57 -0.44
C VAL A 6 -4.45 4.82 -1.35
N SER A 7 -5.04 6.01 -1.24
CA SER A 7 -6.13 6.43 -2.12
C SER A 7 -5.57 7.21 -3.31
N ARG A 8 -5.95 6.82 -4.54
CA ARG A 8 -5.57 7.49 -5.79
C ARG A 8 -6.78 7.62 -6.71
N GLU A 9 -6.67 8.46 -7.73
CA GLU A 9 -7.67 8.57 -8.78
C GLU A 9 -7.61 7.35 -9.72
N GLU A 10 -8.74 6.96 -10.30
CA GLU A 10 -8.89 5.74 -11.11
C GLU A 10 -7.95 5.66 -12.32
N ASP A 11 -7.63 6.81 -12.92
CA ASP A 11 -6.78 6.90 -14.11
C ASP A 11 -5.35 6.37 -13.87
N PHE A 12 -4.90 6.31 -12.61
CA PHE A 12 -3.52 5.96 -12.25
C PHE A 12 -3.33 4.49 -11.85
N LEU A 13 -4.32 3.64 -12.04
CA LEU A 13 -4.35 2.30 -11.43
C LEU A 13 -3.18 1.40 -11.83
N SER A 14 -2.96 1.27 -13.14
CA SER A 14 -1.89 0.45 -13.72
C SER A 14 -0.50 1.02 -13.40
N SER A 15 -0.32 2.35 -13.50
CA SER A 15 0.93 3.01 -13.12
C SER A 15 1.24 2.89 -11.63
N THR A 16 0.22 2.97 -10.77
CA THR A 16 0.38 2.89 -9.32
C THR A 16 0.80 1.49 -8.89
N LEU A 17 0.20 0.44 -9.45
CA LEU A 17 0.59 -0.94 -9.13
C LEU A 17 2.03 -1.25 -9.52
N ASP A 18 2.45 -0.82 -10.71
CA ASP A 18 3.82 -1.03 -11.17
C ASP A 18 4.82 -0.28 -10.28
N HIS A 19 4.50 0.97 -9.93
CA HIS A 19 5.32 1.78 -9.03
C HIS A 19 5.42 1.16 -7.63
N VAL A 20 4.31 0.64 -7.08
CA VAL A 20 4.28 -0.06 -5.79
C VAL A 20 5.17 -1.30 -5.83
N LYS A 21 5.04 -2.14 -6.86
CA LYS A 21 5.86 -3.34 -7.02
C LYS A 21 7.34 -3.01 -7.15
N ASN A 22 7.67 -2.00 -7.97
CA ASN A 22 9.04 -1.57 -8.16
C ASN A 22 9.65 -1.04 -6.87
N TRP A 23 8.90 -0.22 -6.10
CA TRP A 23 9.38 0.30 -4.82
C TRP A 23 9.61 -0.82 -3.80
N LEU A 24 8.68 -1.78 -3.66
CA LEU A 24 8.84 -2.93 -2.77
C LEU A 24 10.08 -3.75 -3.15
N ASN A 25 10.29 -3.98 -4.44
CA ASN A 25 11.46 -4.70 -4.94
C ASN A 25 12.77 -3.94 -4.65
N LEU A 26 12.80 -2.62 -4.85
CA LEU A 26 13.96 -1.78 -4.54
C LEU A 26 14.31 -1.76 -3.05
N GLN A 27 13.30 -1.84 -2.18
CA GLN A 27 13.50 -1.90 -0.73
C GLN A 27 13.72 -3.33 -0.22
N CYS A 28 13.67 -4.35 -1.09
CA CYS A 28 13.73 -5.76 -0.72
C CYS A 28 12.63 -6.15 0.31
N ILE A 29 11.45 -5.54 0.19
CA ILE A 29 10.32 -5.73 1.10
C ILE A 29 9.33 -6.72 0.48
N GLU A 30 9.03 -7.80 1.20
CA GLU A 30 8.00 -8.76 0.80
C GLU A 30 6.64 -8.38 1.41
N ALA A 31 5.75 -7.83 0.57
CA ALA A 31 4.36 -7.61 0.97
C ALA A 31 3.62 -8.95 1.12
N GLN A 32 2.87 -9.11 2.22
CA GLN A 32 2.06 -10.32 2.43
C GLN A 32 0.87 -10.39 1.49
N SER A 33 0.26 -9.25 1.20
CA SER A 33 -0.90 -9.15 0.33
C SER A 33 -1.03 -7.73 -0.18
N ILE A 34 -1.44 -7.61 -1.44
CA ILE A 34 -1.79 -6.34 -2.06
C ILE A 34 -3.24 -6.47 -2.52
N GLN A 35 -4.11 -5.65 -1.95
CA GLN A 35 -5.52 -5.58 -2.30
C GLN A 35 -5.79 -4.24 -3.00
N VAL A 36 -6.66 -4.28 -4.00
CA VAL A 36 -7.11 -3.09 -4.72
C VAL A 36 -8.63 -3.05 -4.63
N SER A 37 -9.16 -1.92 -4.19
CA SER A 37 -10.59 -1.66 -4.16
C SER A 37 -10.92 -0.49 -5.06
N LEU A 38 -11.78 -0.74 -6.04
CA LEU A 38 -12.35 0.28 -6.92
C LEU A 38 -13.54 0.92 -6.20
N LEU A 39 -13.44 2.20 -5.89
CA LEU A 39 -14.56 3.04 -5.44
C LEU A 39 -15.01 3.91 -6.61
N THR A 40 -16.26 4.36 -6.58
CA THR A 40 -16.92 5.10 -7.67
C THR A 40 -16.18 6.37 -8.14
N LYS A 41 -15.20 6.88 -7.38
CA LYS A 41 -14.38 8.05 -7.72
C LYS A 41 -12.90 7.90 -7.35
N ALA A 42 -12.47 6.74 -6.87
CA ALA A 42 -11.13 6.55 -6.34
C ALA A 42 -10.76 5.09 -6.34
N VAL A 43 -9.46 4.82 -6.38
CA VAL A 43 -8.89 3.50 -6.16
C VAL A 43 -8.19 3.51 -4.83
N VAL A 44 -8.46 2.49 -4.03
CA VAL A 44 -7.83 2.27 -2.75
C VAL A 44 -6.91 1.07 -2.86
N PHE A 45 -5.61 1.31 -2.66
CA PHE A 45 -4.59 0.27 -2.58
C PHE A 45 -4.32 -0.05 -1.12
N ARG A 46 -4.46 -1.31 -0.74
CA ARG A 46 -4.13 -1.81 0.59
C ARG A 46 -2.96 -2.77 0.49
N VAL A 47 -1.86 -2.43 1.14
CA VAL A 47 -0.66 -3.27 1.20
C VAL A 47 -0.48 -3.76 2.62
N THR A 48 -0.51 -5.08 2.81
CA THR A 48 -0.30 -5.73 4.10
C THR A 48 1.16 -6.13 4.23
N LEU A 49 1.81 -5.61 5.27
CA LEU A 49 3.22 -5.82 5.60
C LEU A 49 3.36 -6.51 6.96
N ARG A 50 4.51 -7.17 7.16
CA ARG A 50 4.82 -7.88 8.42
C ARG A 50 5.46 -6.95 9.43
N VAL A 51 6.34 -6.05 8.99
CA VAL A 51 7.08 -5.15 9.87
C VAL A 51 6.47 -3.75 9.84
N GLU A 52 6.39 -3.14 11.01
CA GLU A 52 5.86 -1.78 11.19
C GLU A 52 6.69 -0.76 10.41
N SER A 53 8.02 -0.83 10.54
CA SER A 53 8.95 0.09 9.88
C SER A 53 8.82 0.06 8.35
N GLU A 54 8.56 -1.12 7.77
CA GLU A 54 8.30 -1.25 6.33
C GLU A 54 6.99 -0.56 5.95
N ALA A 55 5.95 -0.73 6.77
CA ALA A 55 4.64 -0.12 6.56
C ALA A 55 4.66 1.40 6.74
N ALA A 56 5.40 1.90 7.74
CA ALA A 56 5.62 3.32 7.93
C ALA A 56 6.41 3.93 6.77
N ALA A 57 7.47 3.27 6.30
CA ALA A 57 8.24 3.70 5.14
C ALA A 57 7.37 3.75 3.86
N PHE A 58 6.54 2.73 3.65
CA PHE A 58 5.62 2.67 2.53
C PHE A 58 4.54 3.77 2.61
N ALA A 59 3.93 3.97 3.78
CA ALA A 59 2.98 5.05 4.02
C ALA A 59 3.59 6.43 3.71
N SER A 60 4.82 6.66 4.16
CA SER A 60 5.54 7.90 3.86
C SER A 60 5.85 8.06 2.37
N ALA A 61 6.25 6.99 1.68
CA ALA A 61 6.63 7.03 0.27
C ALA A 61 5.42 7.28 -0.65
N PHE A 62 4.27 6.68 -0.34
CA PHE A 62 3.08 6.73 -1.19
C PHE A 62 2.03 7.75 -0.73
N SER A 63 2.32 8.52 0.32
CA SER A 63 1.36 9.38 1.02
C SER A 63 0.13 8.58 1.47
N GLY A 64 0.37 7.36 1.93
CA GLY A 64 -0.64 6.44 2.44
C GLY A 64 -0.90 6.64 3.92
N GLN A 65 -2.01 6.08 4.38
CA GLN A 65 -2.36 5.99 5.78
C GLN A 65 -1.98 4.62 6.33
N LEU A 66 -1.11 4.59 7.34
CA LEU A 66 -0.85 3.38 8.10
C LEU A 66 -2.09 3.07 8.95
N LEU A 67 -2.74 1.96 8.65
CA LEU A 67 -3.77 1.36 9.46
C LEU A 67 -3.09 0.28 10.32
N GLU A 68 -2.86 0.60 11.58
CA GLU A 68 -2.54 -0.42 12.57
C GLU A 68 -3.72 -1.39 12.63
N THR A 69 -3.50 -2.66 12.25
CA THR A 69 -4.45 -3.70 12.63
C THR A 69 -4.25 -3.87 14.12
N ALA A 70 -5.05 -3.18 14.95
CA ALA A 70 -5.12 -3.47 16.37
C ALA A 70 -5.30 -4.99 16.48
N GLY A 71 -4.28 -5.68 17.00
CA GLY A 71 -4.37 -7.09 17.27
C GLY A 71 -5.53 -7.30 18.22
N MET A 72 -6.58 -7.99 17.75
CA MET A 72 -7.49 -8.72 18.62
C MET A 72 -6.85 -10.05 18.98
#